data_AF-A0A662KUT2-F1
#
_entry.id   AF-A0A662KUT2-F1
#
_cell.length_a   1.000
_cell.length_b   1.000
_cell.length_c   1.000
_cell.angle_alpha   90.00
_cell.angle_beta   90.00
_cell.angle_gamma   90.00
#
_symmetry.space_group_name_H-M   'P 1'
#
loop_
_entity.id
_entity.type
_entity.pdbx_description
1 polymer ?
#
loop_
_entity_poly.entity_id
_entity_poly.type
_entity_poly.pdbx_seq_one_letter_code
_entity_poly.pdbx_strand_id
1 'polypeptide(L)'
;MPMKVRIAAKQVEKKLLSMANEIKQNPYKVLPECGGDCGKCYFEKLKKEIERLEDKKYAEKVARKKGFLGALAATMLLAEQKIPYVAFIKMGDENVYYAKRGKAKDELLVGLQNWDKPHVRLLAYLDIAKKKKVSLFSMPDKIICSKEAPEEFLRFLQKKF
;
A
#
# COMPACT_ATOMS: atom_id res chain seq x y z
N MET A 1 -10.58 11.28 14.19
CA MET A 1 -9.99 12.62 14.00
C MET A 1 -10.56 13.23 12.73
N PRO A 2 -11.06 14.48 12.75
CA PRO A 2 -11.61 15.12 11.55
C PRO A 2 -10.52 15.28 10.48
N MET A 3 -10.81 14.81 9.26
CA MET A 3 -9.88 14.85 8.13
C MET A 3 -9.72 16.26 7.60
N LYS A 4 -8.46 16.70 7.44
CA LYS A 4 -8.12 17.95 6.77
C LYS A 4 -7.72 17.67 5.32
N VAL A 5 -8.61 17.99 4.39
CA VAL A 5 -8.32 18.01 2.94
C VAL A 5 -7.72 19.37 2.59
N ARG A 6 -6.71 19.40 1.73
CA ARG A 6 -6.06 20.62 1.25
C ARG A 6 -5.65 20.50 -0.21
N ILE A 7 -5.40 21.66 -0.83
CA ILE A 7 -4.86 21.73 -2.19
C ILE A 7 -3.51 21.00 -2.21
N ALA A 8 -3.30 20.16 -3.23
CA ALA A 8 -2.06 19.45 -3.40
C ALA A 8 -0.95 20.42 -3.85
N ALA A 9 0.13 20.49 -3.08
CA ALA A 9 1.35 21.10 -3.58
C ALA A 9 1.88 20.29 -4.78
N LYS A 10 2.42 20.96 -5.80
CA LYS A 10 2.90 20.33 -7.04
C LYS A 10 3.85 19.15 -6.79
N GLN A 11 4.72 19.27 -5.79
CA GLN A 11 5.65 18.20 -5.40
C GLN A 11 4.93 16.97 -4.82
N VAL A 12 3.90 17.19 -4.00
CA VAL A 12 3.09 16.09 -3.42
C VAL A 12 2.30 15.39 -4.51
N GLU A 13 1.64 16.14 -5.40
CA GLU A 13 0.94 15.59 -6.56
C GLU A 13 1.88 14.75 -7.43
N LYS A 14 3.05 15.29 -7.80
CA LYS A 14 4.07 14.57 -8.58
C LYS A 14 4.50 13.27 -7.90
N LYS A 15 4.72 13.28 -6.59
CA LYS A 15 5.09 12.09 -5.82
C LYS A 15 4.00 11.01 -5.87
N LEU A 16 2.75 11.40 -5.60
CA LEU A 16 1.62 10.46 -5.61
C LEU A 16 1.38 9.88 -7.00
N LEU A 17 1.48 10.69 -8.06
CA LEU A 17 1.39 10.22 -9.44
C LEU A 17 2.54 9.29 -9.81
N SER A 18 3.77 9.58 -9.37
CA SER A 18 4.91 8.69 -9.60
C SER A 18 4.69 7.32 -8.97
N MET A 19 4.24 7.28 -7.71
CA MET A 19 3.94 6.03 -7.02
C MET A 19 2.78 5.27 -7.66
N ALA A 20 1.71 5.97 -8.05
CA ALA A 20 0.58 5.38 -8.75
C ALA A 20 1.00 4.75 -10.09
N ASN A 21 1.87 5.40 -10.85
CA ASN A 21 2.41 4.87 -12.10
C ASN A 21 3.27 3.63 -11.86
N GLU A 22 4.15 3.66 -10.86
CA GLU A 22 5.00 2.52 -10.51
C GLU A 22 4.17 1.30 -10.10
N ILE A 23 3.15 1.50 -9.26
CA ILE A 23 2.21 0.44 -8.87
C ILE A 23 1.38 -0.02 -10.06
N LYS A 24 0.97 0.86 -10.96
CA LYS A 24 0.22 0.46 -12.16
C LYS A 24 1.08 -0.40 -13.11
N GLN A 25 2.36 -0.09 -13.24
CA GLN A 25 3.31 -0.85 -14.08
C GLN A 25 3.66 -2.21 -13.49
N ASN A 26 3.83 -2.29 -12.16
CA ASN A 26 4.06 -3.55 -11.46
C ASN A 26 3.16 -3.64 -10.21
N PRO A 27 1.88 -4.04 -10.35
CA PRO A 27 0.95 -4.15 -9.23
C PRO A 27 1.38 -5.18 -8.19
N TYR A 28 2.21 -6.15 -8.57
CA TYR A 28 2.66 -7.22 -7.69
C TYR A 28 3.72 -6.75 -6.67
N LYS A 29 4.31 -5.56 -6.83
CA LYS A 29 5.29 -5.00 -5.88
C LYS A 29 4.74 -4.83 -4.46
N VAL A 30 3.41 -4.77 -4.33
CA VAL A 30 2.72 -4.64 -3.05
C VAL A 30 2.47 -6.02 -2.39
N LEU A 31 2.90 -7.12 -3.00
CA LEU A 31 2.77 -8.43 -2.38
C LEU A 31 4.01 -8.72 -1.53
N PRO A 32 3.85 -9.12 -0.26
CA PRO A 32 4.95 -9.60 0.54
C PRO A 32 5.55 -10.89 -0.02
N GLU A 33 6.86 -11.04 0.08
CA GLU A 33 7.58 -12.29 -0.13
C GLU A 33 7.27 -13.24 1.03
N CYS A 34 6.59 -14.34 0.74
CA CYS A 34 6.18 -15.32 1.73
C CYS A 34 7.12 -16.54 1.63
N GLY A 35 8.01 -16.71 2.61
CA GLY A 35 9.10 -17.70 2.58
C GLY A 35 8.93 -18.92 3.50
N GLY A 36 7.71 -19.30 3.88
CA GLY A 36 7.50 -20.37 4.87
C GLY A 36 6.24 -21.20 4.69
N ASP A 37 5.98 -22.06 5.68
CA ASP A 37 4.93 -23.11 5.77
C ASP A 37 3.50 -22.55 5.87
N CYS A 38 3.17 -21.61 4.98
CA CYS A 38 1.87 -21.01 4.85
C CYS A 38 1.00 -21.92 3.96
N GLY A 39 0.46 -23.01 4.54
CA GLY A 39 -0.27 -24.05 3.81
C GLY A 39 -1.32 -23.55 2.80
N LYS A 40 -1.87 -22.34 2.97
CA LYS A 40 -2.58 -21.55 1.94
C LYS A 40 -2.29 -20.05 2.10
N CYS A 41 -1.19 -19.55 1.56
CA CYS A 41 -0.84 -18.14 1.60
C CYS A 41 -1.99 -17.24 1.11
N TYR A 42 -2.42 -16.28 1.94
CA TYR A 42 -3.45 -15.32 1.54
C TYR A 42 -3.00 -14.45 0.36
N PHE A 43 -1.70 -14.13 0.29
CA PHE A 43 -1.13 -13.27 -0.75
C PHE A 43 -1.10 -13.95 -2.12
N GLU A 44 -1.03 -15.28 -2.20
CA GLU A 44 -1.17 -16.02 -3.48
C GLU A 44 -2.58 -15.87 -4.07
N LYS A 45 -3.61 -15.91 -3.22
CA LYS A 45 -4.98 -15.62 -3.69
C LYS A 45 -5.12 -14.16 -4.12
N LEU A 46 -4.45 -13.26 -3.39
CA LEU A 46 -4.47 -11.84 -3.69
C LEU A 46 -3.81 -11.55 -5.05
N LYS A 47 -2.73 -12.25 -5.39
CA LYS A 47 -2.04 -12.16 -6.69
C LYS A 47 -3.00 -12.36 -7.87
N LYS A 48 -3.84 -13.39 -7.83
CA LYS A 48 -4.86 -13.65 -8.87
C LYS A 48 -5.91 -12.53 -8.98
N GLU A 49 -6.29 -11.93 -7.86
CA GLU A 49 -7.25 -10.81 -7.88
C GLU A 49 -6.59 -9.49 -8.35
N ILE A 50 -5.28 -9.33 -8.14
CA ILE A 50 -4.50 -8.19 -8.63
C ILE A 50 -4.38 -8.24 -10.15
N GLU A 51 -4.12 -9.41 -10.74
CA GLU A 51 -4.04 -9.59 -12.19
C GLU A 51 -5.30 -9.08 -12.91
N ARG A 52 -6.48 -9.32 -12.32
CA ARG A 52 -7.76 -8.84 -12.85
C ARG A 52 -7.89 -7.31 -12.87
N LEU A 53 -7.09 -6.57 -12.10
CA LEU A 53 -7.09 -5.11 -12.06
C LEU A 53 -6.48 -4.48 -13.31
N GLU A 54 -5.86 -5.25 -14.19
CA GLU A 54 -5.43 -4.77 -15.51
C GLU A 54 -6.62 -4.35 -16.38
N ASP A 55 -7.79 -5.01 -16.22
CA ASP A 55 -9.03 -4.56 -16.82
C ASP A 55 -9.54 -3.29 -16.11
N LYS A 56 -9.56 -2.17 -16.85
CA LYS A 56 -9.95 -0.86 -16.30
C LYS A 56 -11.36 -0.84 -15.72
N LYS A 57 -12.33 -1.49 -16.36
CA LYS A 57 -13.72 -1.54 -15.87
C LYS A 57 -13.81 -2.30 -14.54
N TYR A 58 -13.08 -3.41 -14.42
CA TYR A 58 -12.96 -4.16 -13.18
C TYR A 58 -12.27 -3.35 -12.10
N ALA A 59 -11.16 -2.66 -12.41
CA ALA A 59 -10.47 -1.77 -11.48
C ALA A 59 -11.40 -0.66 -10.94
N GLU A 60 -12.16 0.01 -11.81
CA GLU A 60 -13.14 1.03 -11.42
C GLU A 60 -14.23 0.47 -10.48
N LYS A 61 -14.71 -0.75 -10.76
CA LYS A 61 -15.67 -1.45 -9.90
C LYS A 61 -15.05 -1.79 -8.55
N VAL A 62 -13.82 -2.29 -8.53
CA VAL A 62 -13.11 -2.71 -7.31
C VAL A 62 -12.70 -1.52 -6.44
N ALA A 63 -12.33 -0.38 -7.03
CA ALA A 63 -11.98 0.86 -6.31
C ALA A 63 -13.11 1.39 -5.40
N ARG A 64 -14.36 0.96 -5.63
CA ARG A 64 -15.52 1.25 -4.79
C ARG A 64 -15.61 0.37 -3.54
N LYS A 65 -14.75 -0.64 -3.38
CA LYS A 65 -14.67 -1.51 -2.20
C LYS A 65 -13.78 -0.89 -1.10
N LYS A 66 -14.00 -1.31 0.14
CA LYS A 66 -13.30 -0.76 1.33
C LYS A 66 -11.94 -1.40 1.66
N GLY A 67 -11.66 -2.59 1.11
CA GLY A 67 -10.49 -3.40 1.46
C GLY A 67 -9.25 -3.13 0.61
N PHE A 68 -8.19 -3.92 0.83
CA PHE A 68 -6.88 -3.79 0.16
C PHE A 68 -7.00 -3.63 -1.36
N LEU A 69 -7.69 -4.55 -2.04
CA LEU A 69 -7.87 -4.48 -3.50
C LEU A 69 -8.56 -3.20 -3.95
N GLY A 70 -9.51 -2.68 -3.15
CA GLY A 70 -10.16 -1.40 -3.45
C GLY A 70 -9.19 -0.23 -3.34
N ALA A 71 -8.31 -0.24 -2.34
CA ALA A 71 -7.27 0.76 -2.17
C ALA A 71 -6.21 0.69 -3.30
N LEU A 72 -5.83 -0.53 -3.71
CA LEU A 72 -4.89 -0.77 -4.79
C LEU A 72 -5.45 -0.31 -6.13
N ALA A 73 -6.66 -0.72 -6.47
CA ALA A 73 -7.35 -0.28 -7.68
C ALA A 73 -7.52 1.25 -7.72
N ALA A 74 -7.92 1.86 -6.60
CA ALA A 74 -8.02 3.31 -6.51
C ALA A 74 -6.67 3.99 -6.73
N THR A 75 -5.57 3.41 -6.23
CA THR A 75 -4.21 3.92 -6.41
C THR A 75 -3.74 3.79 -7.86
N MET A 76 -3.97 2.65 -8.51
CA MET A 76 -3.63 2.45 -9.93
C MET A 76 -4.36 3.44 -10.84
N LEU A 77 -5.65 3.70 -10.56
CA LEU A 77 -6.46 4.65 -11.33
C LEU A 77 -6.00 6.11 -11.16
N LEU A 78 -5.23 6.44 -10.11
CA LEU A 78 -4.65 7.78 -9.95
C LEU A 78 -3.62 8.11 -11.04
N ALA A 79 -2.96 7.10 -11.61
CA ALA A 79 -1.92 7.30 -12.62
C ALA A 79 -2.40 8.07 -13.87
N GLU A 80 -3.70 8.04 -14.15
CA GLU A 80 -4.32 8.68 -15.32
C GLU A 80 -5.06 9.98 -14.98
N GLN A 81 -4.95 10.50 -13.74
CA GLN A 81 -5.83 11.55 -13.26
C GLN A 81 -5.08 12.65 -12.51
N LYS A 82 -5.58 13.89 -12.60
CA LYS A 82 -5.09 14.99 -11.76
C LYS A 82 -5.46 14.76 -10.29
N ILE A 83 -4.59 15.16 -9.36
CA ILE A 83 -4.81 15.06 -7.90
C ILE A 83 -4.86 16.48 -7.31
N PRO A 84 -5.97 17.22 -7.49
CA PRO A 84 -6.06 18.60 -7.03
C PRO A 84 -6.09 18.73 -5.50
N TYR A 85 -6.57 17.69 -4.82
CA TYR A 85 -6.75 17.67 -3.38
C TYR A 85 -6.14 16.42 -2.76
N VAL A 86 -5.51 16.63 -1.60
CA VAL A 86 -4.90 15.57 -0.80
C VAL A 86 -5.36 15.70 0.64
N ALA A 87 -5.47 14.56 1.31
CA ALA A 87 -5.57 14.47 2.75
C ALA A 87 -4.19 14.11 3.32
N PHE A 88 -4.06 14.13 4.65
CA PHE A 88 -2.87 13.63 5.32
C PHE A 88 -3.21 12.93 6.64
N ILE A 89 -2.34 12.02 7.05
CA ILE A 89 -2.28 11.52 8.42
C ILE A 89 -1.00 12.03 9.08
N LYS A 90 -1.06 12.31 10.39
CA LYS A 90 0.12 12.69 11.16
C LYS A 90 0.79 11.42 11.71
N MET A 91 2.08 11.24 11.43
CA MET A 91 2.90 10.13 11.91
C MET A 91 4.17 10.70 12.55
N GLY A 92 4.20 10.71 13.89
CA GLY A 92 5.20 11.48 14.63
C GLY A 92 5.13 12.96 14.23
N ASP A 93 6.27 13.51 13.79
CA ASP A 93 6.38 14.89 13.31
C ASP A 93 6.13 15.04 11.80
N GLU A 94 5.90 13.95 11.08
CA GLU A 94 5.65 13.98 9.64
C GLU A 94 4.14 14.01 9.31
N ASN A 95 3.76 14.82 8.32
CA ASN A 95 2.48 14.69 7.64
C ASN A 95 2.64 13.79 6.42
N VAL A 96 2.00 12.62 6.43
CA VAL A 96 2.00 11.71 5.29
C VAL A 96 0.76 11.96 4.45
N TYR A 97 0.99 12.47 3.24
CA TYR A 97 -0.06 12.89 2.32
C TYR A 97 -0.55 11.73 1.44
N TYR A 98 -1.81 11.78 1.07
CA TYR A 98 -2.43 10.82 0.16
C TYR A 98 -3.64 11.42 -0.55
N ALA A 99 -3.94 10.92 -1.73
CA ALA A 99 -5.17 11.18 -2.46
C ALA A 99 -6.30 10.30 -1.91
N LYS A 100 -7.35 10.93 -1.39
CA LYS A 100 -8.54 10.21 -0.93
C LYS A 100 -9.48 9.95 -2.10
N ARG A 101 -9.37 8.75 -2.69
CA ARG A 101 -10.26 8.28 -3.75
C ARG A 101 -10.78 6.87 -3.50
N GLY A 102 -11.98 6.60 -3.99
CA GLY A 102 -12.69 5.35 -3.74
C GLY A 102 -13.31 5.29 -2.36
N LYS A 103 -13.59 4.08 -1.87
CA LYS A 103 -14.19 3.85 -0.53
C LYS A 103 -13.25 3.15 0.45
N ALA A 104 -11.99 2.95 0.06
CA ALA A 104 -11.00 2.33 0.92
C ALA A 104 -10.75 3.14 2.20
N LYS A 105 -10.34 2.43 3.26
CA LYS A 105 -9.89 3.08 4.49
C LYS A 105 -8.64 3.93 4.23
N ASP A 106 -8.49 4.99 5.02
CA ASP A 106 -7.40 5.95 4.83
C ASP A 106 -6.03 5.31 5.03
N GLU A 107 -5.87 4.42 6.00
CA GLU A 107 -4.62 3.72 6.27
C GLU A 107 -4.16 2.88 5.08
N LEU A 108 -5.12 2.26 4.37
CA LEU A 108 -4.83 1.46 3.18
C LEU A 108 -4.34 2.34 2.02
N LEU A 109 -5.01 3.47 1.80
CA LEU A 109 -4.62 4.43 0.77
C LEU A 109 -3.26 5.06 1.09
N VAL A 110 -3.02 5.44 2.35
CA VAL A 110 -1.76 6.02 2.79
C VAL A 110 -0.60 5.04 2.57
N GLY A 111 -0.76 3.78 3.00
CA GLY A 111 0.28 2.76 2.87
C GLY A 111 0.64 2.46 1.41
N LEU A 112 -0.37 2.34 0.53
CA LEU A 112 -0.13 2.06 -0.89
C LEU A 112 0.45 3.26 -1.65
N GLN A 113 -0.05 4.47 -1.42
CA GLN A 113 0.39 5.66 -2.13
C GLN A 113 1.74 6.21 -1.64
N ASN A 114 2.24 5.71 -0.51
CA ASN A 114 3.57 6.02 0.03
C ASN A 114 4.40 4.73 0.20
N TRP A 115 4.28 3.81 -0.76
CA TRP A 115 4.97 2.51 -0.72
C TRP A 115 6.49 2.65 -0.59
N ASP A 116 7.07 3.72 -1.11
CA ASP A 116 8.49 4.05 -1.00
C ASP A 116 8.97 4.19 0.46
N LYS A 117 8.07 4.42 1.42
CA LYS A 117 8.40 4.55 2.84
C LYS A 117 8.16 3.25 3.61
N PRO A 118 9.21 2.52 4.06
CA PRO A 118 9.06 1.23 4.74
C PRO A 118 8.15 1.24 5.98
N HIS A 119 8.23 2.30 6.79
CA HIS A 119 7.41 2.41 8.00
C HIS A 119 5.94 2.75 7.70
N VAL A 120 5.66 3.42 6.58
CA VAL A 120 4.28 3.80 6.19
C VAL A 120 3.59 2.68 5.43
N ARG A 121 4.29 1.98 4.53
CA ARG A 121 3.70 0.97 3.64
C ARG A 121 2.98 -0.15 4.40
N LEU A 122 3.43 -0.47 5.62
CA LEU A 122 2.82 -1.47 6.49
C LEU A 122 1.36 -1.14 6.85
N LEU A 123 0.95 0.13 6.80
CA LEU A 123 -0.45 0.53 7.00
C LEU A 123 -1.40 -0.16 6.02
N ALA A 124 -0.93 -0.45 4.79
CA ALA A 124 -1.71 -1.14 3.78
C ALA A 124 -2.12 -2.55 4.20
N TYR A 125 -1.46 -3.15 5.20
CA TYR A 125 -1.69 -4.54 5.60
C TYR A 125 -2.35 -4.70 6.96
N LEU A 126 -2.66 -3.63 7.70
CA LEU A 126 -3.16 -3.73 9.08
C LEU A 126 -4.34 -4.71 9.21
N ASP A 127 -5.34 -4.58 8.34
CA ASP A 127 -6.51 -5.48 8.34
C ASP A 127 -6.13 -6.91 7.95
N ILE A 128 -5.19 -7.10 7.02
CA ILE A 128 -4.72 -8.41 6.57
C ILE A 128 -3.95 -9.10 7.69
N ALA A 129 -2.95 -8.41 8.26
CA ALA A 129 -2.13 -8.87 9.38
C ALA A 129 -3.01 -9.31 10.55
N LYS A 130 -3.96 -8.45 10.98
CA LYS A 130 -4.88 -8.75 12.08
C LYS A 130 -5.79 -9.95 11.80
N LYS A 131 -6.42 -10.00 10.61
CA LYS A 131 -7.40 -11.05 10.28
C LYS A 131 -6.76 -12.39 9.95
N LYS A 132 -5.57 -12.38 9.35
CA LYS A 132 -4.86 -13.58 8.89
C LYS A 132 -3.79 -14.04 9.87
N LYS A 133 -3.56 -13.28 10.96
CA LYS A 133 -2.55 -13.57 11.98
C LYS A 133 -1.17 -13.79 11.35
N VAL A 134 -0.81 -12.93 10.41
CA VAL A 134 0.49 -12.95 9.73
C VAL A 134 1.35 -11.81 10.24
N SER A 135 2.64 -12.07 10.46
CA SER A 135 3.63 -11.04 10.76
C SER A 135 4.27 -10.56 9.46
N LEU A 136 4.41 -9.25 9.33
CA LEU A 136 4.98 -8.60 8.16
C LEU A 136 6.17 -7.75 8.58
N PHE A 137 7.26 -7.89 7.86
CA PHE A 137 8.54 -7.24 8.13
C PHE A 137 8.89 -6.37 6.93
N SER A 138 8.86 -5.04 7.10
CA SER A 138 9.16 -4.12 5.99
C SER A 138 10.64 -3.82 5.89
N MET A 139 11.19 -4.08 4.72
CA MET A 139 12.55 -3.72 4.33
C MET A 139 12.54 -2.53 3.36
N PRO A 140 13.70 -1.97 2.98
CA PRO A 140 13.76 -0.84 2.04
C PRO A 140 13.04 -1.10 0.70
N ASP A 141 13.18 -2.28 0.14
CA ASP A 141 12.73 -2.69 -1.20
C ASP A 141 11.52 -3.63 -1.18
N LYS A 142 11.39 -4.47 -0.15
CA LYS A 142 10.36 -5.51 -0.06
C LYS A 142 9.64 -5.56 1.29
N ILE A 143 8.61 -6.40 1.37
CA ILE A 143 8.00 -6.82 2.64
C ILE A 143 8.13 -8.34 2.71
N ILE A 144 8.56 -8.85 3.85
CA ILE A 144 8.61 -10.29 4.11
C ILE A 144 7.43 -10.67 4.99
N CYS A 145 6.73 -11.74 4.62
CA CYS A 145 5.74 -12.40 5.45
C CYS A 145 6.34 -13.66 6.06
N SER A 146 6.40 -13.72 7.38
CA SER A 146 6.95 -14.86 8.13
C SER A 146 6.30 -14.96 9.50
N LYS A 147 6.34 -16.13 10.15
CA LYS A 147 5.87 -16.30 11.52
C LYS A 147 6.78 -15.57 12.51
N GLU A 148 8.09 -15.69 12.29
CA GLU A 148 9.16 -15.12 13.09
C GLU A 148 9.96 -14.10 12.28
N ALA A 149 10.70 -13.22 12.96
CA ALA A 149 11.54 -12.23 12.31
C ALA A 149 12.60 -12.92 11.42
N PRO A 150 12.57 -12.72 10.09
CA PRO A 150 13.56 -13.32 9.20
C PRO A 150 14.97 -12.85 9.54
N GLU A 151 15.96 -13.72 9.40
CA GLU A 151 17.37 -13.37 9.67
C GLU A 151 17.85 -12.19 8.81
N GLU A 152 17.39 -12.10 7.55
CA GLU A 152 17.63 -10.95 6.67
C GLU A 152 17.12 -9.63 7.29
N PHE A 153 15.94 -9.64 7.90
CA PHE A 153 15.39 -8.47 8.59
C PHE A 153 16.18 -8.11 9.84
N LEU A 154 16.60 -9.11 10.63
CA LEU A 154 17.44 -8.88 11.82
C LEU A 154 18.79 -8.26 11.45
N ARG A 155 19.45 -8.78 10.40
CA ARG A 155 20.70 -8.22 9.87
C ARG A 155 20.53 -6.80 9.35
N PHE A 156 19.39 -6.51 8.71
CA PHE A 156 19.06 -5.15 8.29
C PHE A 156 18.97 -4.18 9.48
N LEU A 157 18.33 -4.59 10.58
CA LEU A 157 18.23 -3.75 11.78
C LEU A 157 19.61 -3.48 12.40
N GLN A 158 20.47 -4.50 12.50
CA GLN A 158 21.82 -4.37 13.07
C GLN A 158 22.76 -3.45 12.27
N LYS A 159 22.51 -3.27 10.96
CA LYS A 159 23.33 -2.36 10.13
C LYS A 159 22.86 -0.91 10.21
N LYS A 160 21.64 -0.69 10.67
CA LYS A 160 20.97 0.61 10.63
C LYS A 160 21.02 1.35 11.98
N PHE A 161 21.20 0.61 13.06
CA PHE A 161 21.29 1.07 14.45
C PHE A 161 22.51 0.41 15.09
#